data_AF-A0A8C2MFH7-F1
#
_entry.id   AF-A0A8C2MFH7-F1
#
_cell.length_a   1.000
_cell.length_b   1.000
_cell.length_c   1.000
_cell.angle_alpha   90.00
_cell.angle_beta   90.00
_cell.angle_gamma   90.00
#
_symmetry.space_group_name_H-M   'P 1'
#
loop_
_entity.id
_entity.type
_entity.pdbx_description
1 polymer ?
#
loop_
_entity_poly.entity_id
_entity_poly.type
_entity_poly.pdbx_seq_one_letter_code
_entity_poly.pdbx_strand_id
1 'polypeptide(L)'
;MSKATRSSSETEDIWETEEDDMTEGDLGCGLGRRPGGVYEVSCSITSKKRSAGKNLSPPLFPRNGEERSETIFQYSRNKGLQDMCAHGCGASSYRRQSSTNSNSELSNEQLRQRLHETLEEVEILKTELEASQRQLEGKEEALKILQSMEINALQWEMEFDQDRFKNIEESWIQKYDRLNCDNAILRENLKVKTEEIKMLKSENAVLNQRYLEALAMLDIKQQKMAQENMVQEDSGFAEVSGLELAVLGACLCLGPGGSPCSCARMAASTRKLVLQLKQELEILQKSKEEAHIMADAFRIAFEQQLMRKNEQALRLAHVDMCRRAATGINRQHPKEDVE
;
A
#
# COMPACT_ATOMS: atom_id res chain seq x y z
N MET A 1 74.87 -33.10 12.56
CA MET A 1 74.10 -34.32 12.88
C MET A 1 73.34 -34.09 14.17
N SER A 2 72.21 -34.80 14.32
CA SER A 2 71.35 -34.90 15.51
C SER A 2 70.17 -33.92 15.58
N LYS A 3 69.05 -34.46 15.08
CA LYS A 3 67.65 -34.12 15.38
C LYS A 3 67.35 -34.22 16.87
N ALA A 4 66.45 -33.37 17.38
CA ALA A 4 65.38 -33.81 18.28
C ALA A 4 64.21 -32.81 18.26
N THR A 5 63.04 -33.38 18.07
CA THR A 5 61.69 -32.85 17.86
C THR A 5 61.03 -32.42 19.18
N ARG A 6 60.13 -31.42 19.15
CA ARG A 6 58.66 -31.58 19.36
C ARG A 6 57.96 -30.37 20.04
N SER A 7 57.07 -29.75 19.24
CA SER A 7 55.73 -29.19 19.51
C SER A 7 55.48 -28.14 20.61
N SER A 8 54.95 -26.99 20.19
CA SER A 8 53.79 -26.36 20.83
C SER A 8 52.87 -25.76 19.76
N SER A 9 51.58 -26.04 19.93
CA SER A 9 50.41 -25.47 19.25
C SER A 9 50.12 -24.06 19.73
N GLU A 10 49.57 -23.22 18.86
CA GLU A 10 48.60 -22.12 19.12
C GLU A 10 48.43 -21.34 17.80
N THR A 11 47.49 -21.74 16.93
CA THR A 11 46.21 -21.03 16.68
C THR A 11 46.33 -19.50 16.73
N GLU A 12 46.53 -18.93 15.54
CA GLU A 12 46.33 -17.52 15.21
C GLU A 12 44.82 -17.23 15.17
N ASP A 13 44.34 -16.35 16.06
CA ASP A 13 43.06 -15.65 15.87
C ASP A 13 43.37 -14.22 15.44
N ILE A 14 43.18 -14.00 14.13
CA ILE A 14 43.17 -12.71 13.46
C ILE A 14 41.81 -12.07 13.77
N TRP A 15 41.82 -10.93 14.46
CA TRP A 15 40.65 -10.08 14.58
C TRP A 15 40.43 -9.33 13.26
N GLU A 16 39.65 -9.91 12.35
CA GLU A 16 39.02 -9.13 11.29
C GLU A 16 37.91 -8.28 11.90
N THR A 17 38.08 -6.97 11.75
CA THR A 17 37.12 -5.94 12.12
C THR A 17 36.13 -5.86 10.95
N GLU A 18 35.00 -6.56 11.04
CA GLU A 18 33.92 -6.37 10.07
C GLU A 18 33.10 -5.14 10.45
N GLU A 19 33.12 -4.20 9.52
CA GLU A 19 32.54 -2.88 9.59
C GLU A 19 31.07 -2.99 9.18
N ASP A 20 30.17 -2.59 10.09
CA ASP A 20 28.71 -2.63 9.95
C ASP A 20 28.23 -1.58 8.94
N ASP A 21 28.22 -1.95 7.65
CA ASP A 21 27.76 -1.12 6.53
C ASP A 21 26.32 -1.49 6.12
N MET A 22 25.35 -1.19 6.99
CA MET A 22 23.91 -1.37 6.71
C MET A 22 23.14 -0.03 6.67
N THR A 23 23.79 1.03 6.22
CA THR A 23 23.13 2.33 5.97
C THR A 23 23.12 2.67 4.49
N GLU A 24 22.31 1.96 3.69
CA GLU A 24 21.69 2.44 2.44
C GLU A 24 20.86 1.32 1.77
N GLY A 25 19.67 1.07 2.29
CA GLY A 25 18.69 0.17 1.67
C GLY A 25 17.75 0.92 0.72
N ASP A 26 18.22 1.25 -0.50
CA ASP A 26 17.34 1.64 -1.61
C ASP A 26 16.72 0.37 -2.23
N LEU A 27 15.46 0.10 -1.92
CA LEU A 27 14.68 -0.95 -2.59
C LEU A 27 14.21 -0.44 -3.96
N GLY A 28 15.18 -0.26 -4.86
CA GLY A 28 14.93 0.03 -6.27
C GLY A 28 14.12 -1.10 -6.93
N CYS A 29 13.04 -0.73 -7.61
CA CYS A 29 12.22 -1.66 -8.38
C CYS A 29 13.07 -2.28 -9.51
N GLY A 30 13.30 -3.59 -9.44
CA GLY A 30 14.09 -4.34 -10.42
C GLY A 30 13.50 -4.33 -11.82
N LEU A 31 13.87 -3.34 -12.63
CA LEU A 31 13.86 -3.43 -14.10
C LEU A 31 15.30 -3.60 -14.58
N GLY A 32 15.81 -4.82 -14.45
CA GLY A 32 17.14 -5.18 -14.92
C GLY A 32 17.26 -4.99 -16.44
N ARG A 33 18.17 -4.11 -16.87
CA ARG A 33 18.84 -4.21 -18.17
C ARG A 33 20.30 -4.60 -17.93
N ARG A 34 20.80 -5.56 -18.70
CA ARG A 34 22.19 -6.02 -18.65
C ARG A 34 23.17 -4.95 -19.19
N PRO A 35 24.43 -4.89 -18.71
CA PRO A 35 25.42 -3.92 -19.19
C PRO A 35 25.91 -4.25 -20.61
N GLY A 36 25.97 -3.24 -21.49
CA GLY A 36 26.53 -3.35 -22.85
C GLY A 36 26.01 -2.38 -23.92
N GLY A 37 25.10 -1.45 -23.63
CA GLY A 37 24.54 -0.51 -24.61
C GLY A 37 25.24 0.85 -24.63
N VAL A 38 25.74 1.24 -25.81
CA VAL A 38 26.42 2.51 -26.10
C VAL A 38 25.47 3.71 -25.94
N TYR A 39 26.00 4.84 -25.45
CA TYR A 39 25.29 6.12 -25.34
C TYR A 39 25.05 6.72 -26.73
N GLU A 40 23.80 7.00 -27.10
CA GLU A 40 23.52 7.89 -28.23
C GLU A 40 22.47 8.94 -27.85
N VAL A 41 22.89 10.20 -28.06
CA VAL A 41 22.14 11.43 -27.94
C VAL A 41 21.36 11.67 -29.23
N SER A 42 20.28 12.47 -29.13
CA SER A 42 19.47 13.11 -30.20
C SER A 42 18.17 12.36 -30.50
N CYS A 43 17.01 12.97 -30.71
CA CYS A 43 16.62 14.37 -30.77
C CYS A 43 15.09 14.47 -30.61
N SER A 44 14.65 15.66 -30.22
CA SER A 44 13.32 16.29 -30.37
C SER A 44 12.36 15.64 -31.38
N ILE A 45 11.05 15.64 -31.07
CA ILE A 45 9.97 16.12 -31.97
C ILE A 45 8.61 16.19 -31.23
N THR A 46 8.13 17.43 -31.12
CA THR A 46 6.73 17.90 -31.12
C THR A 46 5.78 17.56 -29.97
N SER A 47 5.44 18.64 -29.29
CA SER A 47 4.18 18.92 -28.62
C SER A 47 2.95 18.62 -29.47
N LYS A 48 1.99 17.88 -28.90
CA LYS A 48 0.57 18.08 -29.21
C LYS A 48 -0.32 17.79 -28.01
N LYS A 49 -0.68 18.90 -27.37
CA LYS A 49 -1.79 19.10 -26.44
C LYS A 49 -3.08 18.51 -27.02
N ARG A 50 -3.73 17.58 -26.30
CA ARG A 50 -5.19 17.43 -26.26
C ARG A 50 -5.62 16.79 -24.95
N SER A 51 -6.46 17.54 -24.26
CA SER A 51 -7.24 17.22 -23.07
C SER A 51 -8.20 16.05 -23.27
N ALA A 52 -8.37 15.21 -22.25
CA ALA A 52 -9.67 14.78 -21.72
C ALA A 52 -9.41 13.79 -20.57
N GLY A 53 -9.92 14.12 -19.39
CA GLY A 53 -9.76 13.30 -18.20
C GLY A 53 -10.55 11.99 -18.24
N LYS A 54 -10.19 11.10 -17.31
CA LYS A 54 -11.09 10.44 -16.36
C LYS A 54 -10.26 9.47 -15.50
N ASN A 55 -10.37 9.67 -14.20
CA ASN A 55 -9.90 8.76 -13.16
C ASN A 55 -10.69 7.44 -13.26
N LEU A 56 -10.01 6.30 -13.09
CA LEU A 56 -10.65 5.04 -12.72
C LEU A 56 -9.81 4.41 -11.60
N SER A 57 -10.36 4.45 -10.38
CA SER A 57 -9.97 3.55 -9.29
C SER A 57 -10.88 2.31 -9.34
N PRO A 58 -10.43 1.14 -8.87
CA PRO A 58 -11.21 -0.11 -8.86
C PRO A 58 -12.19 -0.15 -7.66
N PRO A 59 -13.30 -0.91 -7.70
CA PRO A 59 -14.28 -0.96 -6.62
C PRO A 59 -13.93 -2.00 -5.54
N LEU A 60 -14.25 -1.65 -4.29
CA LEU A 60 -14.22 -2.47 -3.08
C LEU A 60 -15.54 -3.22 -2.88
N PHE A 61 -15.46 -4.47 -2.42
CA PHE A 61 -16.58 -5.34 -2.00
C PHE A 61 -17.35 -4.81 -0.78
N PRO A 62 -18.66 -5.14 -0.62
CA PRO A 62 -19.32 -5.12 0.68
C PRO A 62 -19.68 -6.51 1.21
N ARG A 63 -19.55 -6.62 2.53
CA ARG A 63 -19.79 -7.75 3.43
C ARG A 63 -21.24 -7.74 3.95
N ASN A 64 -21.90 -8.89 3.80
CA ASN A 64 -23.00 -9.57 4.52
C ASN A 64 -24.02 -8.80 5.39
N GLY A 65 -25.30 -9.09 5.13
CA GLY A 65 -26.44 -9.01 6.06
C GLY A 65 -27.71 -9.61 5.43
N GLU A 66 -28.19 -10.75 5.94
CA GLU A 66 -29.42 -11.46 5.53
C GLU A 66 -30.70 -10.70 5.93
N GLU A 67 -31.74 -10.65 5.08
CA GLU A 67 -32.93 -11.53 5.17
C GLU A 67 -34.00 -11.18 4.10
N ARG A 68 -34.49 -12.24 3.41
CA ARG A 68 -35.75 -12.44 2.65
C ARG A 68 -36.58 -11.24 2.14
N SER A 69 -36.78 -11.18 0.81
CA SER A 69 -38.04 -11.56 0.09
C SER A 69 -38.11 -10.98 -1.33
N GLU A 70 -38.60 -11.81 -2.26
CA GLU A 70 -39.22 -11.48 -3.57
C GLU A 70 -38.38 -10.75 -4.65
N THR A 71 -37.80 -11.55 -5.56
CA THR A 71 -37.29 -11.10 -6.85
C THR A 71 -38.43 -10.78 -7.84
N ILE A 72 -38.84 -9.51 -7.92
CA ILE A 72 -39.53 -8.95 -9.09
C ILE A 72 -38.46 -8.36 -10.02
N PHE A 73 -38.10 -9.09 -11.07
CA PHE A 73 -37.16 -8.63 -12.09
C PHE A 73 -37.92 -7.79 -13.13
N GLN A 74 -37.98 -6.47 -12.93
CA GLN A 74 -38.38 -5.51 -13.96
C GLN A 74 -37.18 -5.16 -14.83
N TYR A 75 -37.17 -5.65 -16.07
CA TYR A 75 -36.19 -5.26 -17.07
C TYR A 75 -36.53 -3.85 -17.61
N SER A 76 -35.68 -2.87 -17.33
CA SER A 76 -35.79 -1.53 -17.92
C SER A 76 -34.79 -1.39 -19.07
N ARG A 77 -35.35 -1.41 -20.29
CA ARG A 77 -35.12 -0.42 -21.35
C ARG A 77 -33.67 -0.17 -21.80
N ASN A 78 -33.26 -0.88 -22.85
CA ASN A 78 -32.28 -0.36 -23.81
C ASN A 78 -32.99 0.28 -25.01
N LYS A 79 -32.83 1.60 -25.13
CA LYS A 79 -33.05 2.38 -26.35
C LYS A 79 -31.71 2.49 -27.09
N GLY A 80 -31.72 2.23 -28.40
CA GLY A 80 -30.67 2.76 -29.27
C GLY A 80 -30.45 1.97 -30.56
N LEU A 81 -31.34 2.13 -31.54
CA LEU A 81 -31.03 2.38 -32.96
C LEU A 81 -32.36 2.46 -33.73
N GLN A 82 -32.92 3.67 -33.75
CA GLN A 82 -33.78 4.11 -34.84
C GLN A 82 -32.87 4.90 -35.78
N ASP A 83 -32.75 4.44 -37.02
CA ASP A 83 -32.62 5.35 -38.14
C ASP A 83 -33.55 4.90 -39.27
N MET A 84 -34.11 5.88 -39.94
CA MET A 84 -35.37 5.82 -40.67
C MET A 84 -35.27 5.11 -42.01
N CYS A 85 -36.32 4.36 -42.38
CA CYS A 85 -37.05 4.70 -43.60
C CYS A 85 -38.52 4.26 -43.49
N ALA A 86 -39.39 5.26 -43.60
CA ALA A 86 -40.82 5.14 -43.48
C ALA A 86 -41.44 4.67 -44.80
N HIS A 87 -42.30 3.66 -44.75
CA HIS A 87 -43.50 3.64 -45.58
C HIS A 87 -44.67 3.23 -44.71
N GLY A 88 -45.60 4.17 -44.53
CA GLY A 88 -46.63 4.11 -43.51
C GLY A 88 -47.71 3.06 -43.77
N CYS A 89 -48.08 2.35 -42.71
CA CYS A 89 -49.42 1.79 -42.56
C CYS A 89 -50.17 2.66 -41.56
N GLY A 90 -50.83 3.70 -42.07
CA GLY A 90 -51.86 4.42 -41.34
C GLY A 90 -53.08 3.52 -41.21
N ALA A 91 -53.44 3.18 -39.98
CA ALA A 91 -54.73 2.60 -39.66
C ALA A 91 -55.84 3.57 -40.12
N SER A 92 -56.59 3.18 -41.14
CA SER A 92 -57.81 3.87 -41.56
C SER A 92 -59.01 3.06 -41.06
N SER A 93 -59.68 3.63 -40.06
CA SER A 93 -61.14 3.63 -39.88
C SER A 93 -61.87 2.38 -40.36
N TYR A 94 -62.32 1.59 -39.38
CA TYR A 94 -63.48 0.69 -39.45
C TYR A 94 -64.74 1.46 -39.91
N ARG A 95 -64.82 1.70 -41.22
CA ARG A 95 -66.07 2.03 -41.90
C ARG A 95 -66.85 0.74 -42.00
N ARG A 96 -67.87 0.64 -41.15
CA ARG A 96 -68.97 -0.32 -41.19
C ARG A 96 -69.39 -0.56 -42.65
N GLN A 97 -68.91 -1.64 -43.24
CA GLN A 97 -69.54 -2.25 -44.40
C GLN A 97 -70.40 -3.36 -43.84
N SER A 98 -71.71 -3.12 -43.85
CA SER A 98 -72.72 -4.14 -43.72
C SER A 98 -72.38 -5.24 -44.73
N SER A 99 -71.94 -6.38 -44.25
CA SER A 99 -71.85 -7.58 -45.06
C SER A 99 -73.27 -7.97 -45.43
N THR A 100 -73.66 -7.66 -46.67
CA THR A 100 -74.57 -8.53 -47.40
C THR A 100 -73.98 -9.93 -47.26
N ASN A 101 -74.73 -10.85 -46.66
CA ASN A 101 -74.39 -12.28 -46.61
C ASN A 101 -74.33 -12.82 -48.04
N SER A 102 -73.23 -12.55 -48.73
CA SER A 102 -72.83 -13.28 -49.92
C SER A 102 -72.10 -14.51 -49.41
N ASN A 103 -72.86 -15.55 -49.09
CA ASN A 103 -72.37 -16.91 -49.06
C ASN A 103 -71.88 -17.25 -50.48
N SER A 104 -70.72 -16.75 -50.89
CA SER A 104 -70.00 -17.37 -51.99
C SER A 104 -69.35 -18.59 -51.37
N GLU A 105 -70.00 -19.74 -51.54
CA GLU A 105 -69.34 -21.03 -51.39
C GLU A 105 -68.00 -20.94 -52.12
N LEU A 106 -66.90 -20.89 -51.35
CA LEU A 106 -65.56 -21.04 -51.92
C LEU A 106 -65.62 -22.29 -52.80
N SER A 107 -65.20 -22.17 -54.06
CA SER A 107 -65.17 -23.36 -54.92
C SER A 107 -64.30 -24.41 -54.21
N ASN A 108 -64.70 -25.68 -54.29
CA ASN A 108 -63.98 -26.78 -53.65
C ASN A 108 -62.47 -26.74 -53.99
N GLU A 109 -62.13 -26.26 -55.18
CA GLU A 109 -60.77 -26.08 -55.67
C GLU A 109 -59.99 -24.98 -54.92
N GLN A 110 -60.62 -23.84 -54.62
CA GLN A 110 -59.97 -22.76 -53.86
C GLN A 110 -59.71 -23.16 -52.41
N LEU A 111 -60.59 -23.97 -51.82
CA LEU A 111 -60.38 -24.57 -50.49
C LEU A 111 -59.23 -25.58 -50.49
N ARG A 112 -59.13 -26.42 -51.53
CA ARG A 112 -58.01 -27.37 -51.70
C ARG A 112 -56.68 -26.65 -51.86
N GLN A 113 -56.64 -25.59 -52.68
CA GLN A 113 -55.44 -24.79 -52.88
C GLN A 113 -54.98 -24.12 -51.57
N ARG A 114 -55.89 -23.47 -50.84
CA ARG A 114 -55.58 -22.87 -49.54
C ARG A 114 -55.09 -23.90 -48.52
N LEU A 115 -55.70 -25.09 -48.50
CA LEU A 115 -55.24 -26.17 -47.63
C LEU A 115 -53.80 -26.58 -47.97
N HIS A 116 -53.47 -26.70 -49.25
CA HIS A 116 -52.11 -27.04 -49.69
C HIS A 116 -51.10 -25.95 -49.30
N GLU A 117 -51.41 -24.68 -49.56
CA GLU A 117 -50.58 -23.53 -49.17
C GLU A 117 -50.35 -23.51 -47.65
N THR A 118 -51.41 -23.73 -46.85
CA THR A 118 -51.25 -23.78 -45.38
C THR A 118 -50.41 -24.97 -44.92
N LEU A 119 -50.43 -26.10 -45.63
CA LEU A 119 -49.59 -27.25 -45.30
C LEU A 119 -48.12 -26.99 -45.65
N GLU A 120 -47.85 -26.35 -46.79
CA GLU A 120 -46.51 -25.91 -47.16
C GLU A 120 -45.95 -24.89 -46.17
N GLU A 121 -46.76 -23.92 -45.75
CA GLU A 121 -46.39 -22.95 -44.70
C GLU A 121 -46.06 -23.65 -43.37
N VAL A 122 -46.87 -24.64 -42.96
CA VAL A 122 -46.59 -25.44 -41.75
C VAL A 122 -45.28 -26.21 -41.87
N GLU A 123 -44.98 -26.77 -43.04
CA GLU A 123 -43.74 -27.50 -43.28
C GLU A 123 -42.52 -26.56 -43.26
N ILE A 124 -42.62 -25.38 -43.88
CA ILE A 124 -41.59 -24.33 -43.79
C ILE A 124 -41.36 -23.92 -42.34
N LEU A 125 -42.42 -23.56 -41.61
CA LEU A 125 -42.33 -23.16 -40.20
C LEU A 125 -41.74 -24.26 -39.32
N LYS A 126 -42.04 -25.53 -39.60
CA LYS A 126 -41.43 -26.67 -38.91
C LYS A 126 -39.92 -26.71 -39.14
N THR A 127 -39.45 -26.54 -40.38
CA THR A 127 -38.01 -26.52 -40.68
C THR A 127 -37.29 -25.32 -40.04
N GLU A 128 -37.92 -24.15 -40.01
CA GLU A 128 -37.40 -22.94 -39.34
C GLU A 128 -37.33 -23.11 -37.83
N LEU A 129 -38.34 -23.76 -37.23
CA LEU A 129 -38.35 -24.08 -35.80
C LEU A 129 -37.22 -25.06 -35.45
N GLU A 130 -37.04 -26.13 -36.23
CA GLU A 130 -35.95 -27.08 -36.04
C GLU A 130 -34.58 -26.41 -36.22
N ALA A 131 -34.42 -25.50 -37.18
CA ALA A 131 -33.19 -24.73 -37.35
C ALA A 131 -32.92 -23.80 -36.16
N SER A 132 -33.95 -23.13 -35.66
CA SER A 132 -33.87 -22.27 -34.47
C SER A 132 -33.52 -23.05 -33.21
N GLN A 133 -34.07 -24.26 -33.07
CA GLN A 133 -33.75 -25.15 -31.94
C GLN A 133 -32.29 -25.58 -31.96
N ARG A 134 -31.76 -26.04 -33.11
CA ARG A 134 -30.32 -26.38 -33.23
C ARG A 134 -29.43 -25.17 -32.93
N GLN A 135 -29.85 -23.96 -33.32
CA GLN A 135 -29.11 -22.75 -33.01
C GLN A 135 -29.12 -22.43 -31.51
N LEU A 136 -30.25 -22.65 -30.83
CA LEU A 136 -30.35 -22.49 -29.38
C LEU A 136 -29.43 -23.47 -28.65
N GLU A 137 -29.49 -24.76 -29.00
CA GLU A 137 -28.64 -25.80 -28.42
C GLU A 137 -27.15 -25.48 -28.61
N GLY A 138 -26.73 -25.05 -29.80
CA GLY A 138 -25.36 -24.62 -30.05
C GLY A 138 -24.93 -23.39 -29.23
N LYS A 139 -25.85 -22.43 -28.98
CA LYS A 139 -25.58 -21.29 -28.09
C LYS A 139 -25.45 -21.72 -26.63
N GLU A 140 -26.29 -22.65 -26.17
CA GLU A 140 -26.23 -23.17 -24.80
C GLU A 140 -24.92 -23.93 -24.54
N GLU A 141 -24.47 -24.73 -25.49
CA GLU A 141 -23.18 -25.42 -25.39
C GLU A 141 -22.01 -24.44 -25.37
N ALA A 142 -22.01 -23.43 -26.25
CA ALA A 142 -21.00 -22.39 -26.26
C ALA A 142 -20.97 -21.61 -24.93
N LEU A 143 -22.12 -21.29 -24.35
CA LEU A 143 -22.21 -20.64 -23.05
C LEU A 143 -21.66 -21.52 -21.93
N LYS A 144 -21.95 -22.83 -21.91
CA LYS A 144 -21.39 -23.76 -20.92
C LYS A 144 -19.87 -23.83 -21.01
N ILE A 145 -19.32 -23.87 -22.23
CA ILE A 145 -17.87 -23.86 -22.45
C ILE A 145 -17.26 -22.57 -21.90
N LEU A 146 -17.80 -21.40 -22.28
CA LEU A 146 -17.31 -20.11 -21.78
C LEU A 146 -17.37 -20.01 -20.25
N GLN A 147 -18.49 -20.42 -19.66
CA GLN A 147 -18.64 -20.45 -18.19
C GLN A 147 -17.60 -21.37 -17.54
N SER A 148 -17.40 -22.57 -18.07
CA SER A 148 -16.38 -23.50 -17.53
C SER A 148 -14.97 -22.94 -17.64
N MET A 149 -14.64 -22.24 -18.73
CA MET A 149 -13.34 -21.60 -18.90
C MET A 149 -13.13 -20.48 -17.88
N GLU A 150 -14.15 -19.65 -17.66
CA GLU A 150 -14.10 -18.56 -16.68
C GLU A 150 -13.99 -19.10 -15.24
N ILE A 151 -14.77 -20.13 -14.89
CA ILE A 151 -14.69 -20.80 -13.58
C ILE A 151 -13.29 -21.39 -13.37
N ASN A 152 -12.76 -22.11 -14.36
CA ASN A 152 -11.42 -22.71 -14.26
C ASN A 152 -10.35 -21.62 -14.10
N ALA A 153 -10.42 -20.54 -14.88
CA ALA A 153 -9.46 -19.43 -14.78
C ALA A 153 -9.49 -18.79 -13.38
N LEU A 154 -10.67 -18.47 -12.87
CA LEU A 154 -10.83 -17.92 -11.52
C LEU A 154 -10.37 -18.89 -10.44
N GLN A 155 -10.62 -20.19 -10.62
CA GLN A 155 -10.15 -21.21 -9.70
C GLN A 155 -8.61 -21.23 -9.63
N TRP A 156 -7.94 -21.20 -10.78
CA TRP A 156 -6.48 -21.11 -10.84
C TRP A 156 -5.95 -19.82 -10.19
N GLU A 157 -6.59 -18.68 -10.45
CA GLU A 157 -6.20 -17.40 -9.84
C GLU A 157 -6.32 -17.45 -8.30
N MET A 158 -7.41 -18.02 -7.78
CA MET A 158 -7.60 -18.19 -6.34
C MET A 158 -6.55 -19.12 -5.73
N GLU A 159 -6.28 -20.27 -6.36
CA GLU A 159 -5.29 -21.23 -5.87
C GLU A 159 -3.88 -20.64 -5.88
N PHE A 160 -3.52 -19.92 -6.95
CA PHE A 160 -2.25 -19.22 -7.07
C PHE A 160 -2.10 -18.14 -5.99
N ASP A 161 -3.11 -17.31 -5.78
CA ASP A 161 -3.09 -16.30 -4.73
C ASP A 161 -3.03 -16.94 -3.35
N GLN A 162 -3.75 -18.03 -3.13
CA GLN A 162 -3.71 -18.77 -1.87
C GLN A 162 -2.30 -19.30 -1.56
N ASP A 163 -1.62 -19.88 -2.53
CA ASP A 163 -0.23 -20.34 -2.38
C ASP A 163 0.73 -19.18 -2.10
N ARG A 164 0.58 -18.07 -2.85
CA ARG A 164 1.36 -16.85 -2.63
C ARG A 164 1.17 -16.31 -1.21
N PHE A 165 -0.07 -16.28 -0.71
CA PHE A 165 -0.35 -15.80 0.65
C PHE A 165 0.24 -16.70 1.71
N LYS A 166 0.14 -18.03 1.56
CA LYS A 166 0.76 -18.98 2.50
C LYS A 166 2.27 -18.79 2.57
N ASN A 167 2.95 -18.65 1.44
CA ASN A 167 4.39 -18.43 1.42
C ASN A 167 4.79 -17.10 2.11
N ILE A 168 4.02 -16.03 1.87
CA ILE A 168 4.23 -14.76 2.56
C ILE A 168 4.00 -14.91 4.08
N GLU A 169 2.93 -15.57 4.49
CA GLU A 169 2.61 -15.82 5.89
C GLU A 169 3.71 -16.62 6.59
N GLU A 170 4.17 -17.72 5.97
CA GLU A 170 5.30 -18.53 6.47
C GLU A 170 6.59 -17.71 6.59
N SER A 171 6.90 -16.87 5.59
CA SER A 171 8.06 -15.98 5.64
C SER A 171 7.96 -14.98 6.80
N TRP A 172 6.78 -14.42 7.04
CA TRP A 172 6.56 -13.49 8.15
C TRP A 172 6.67 -14.17 9.52
N ILE A 173 6.15 -15.39 9.64
CA ILE A 173 6.31 -16.20 10.86
C ILE A 173 7.81 -16.43 11.14
N GLN A 174 8.58 -16.85 10.13
CA GLN A 174 10.02 -17.08 10.30
C GLN A 174 10.78 -15.80 10.72
N LYS A 175 10.44 -14.64 10.13
CA LYS A 175 11.04 -13.35 10.50
C LYS A 175 10.68 -12.96 11.94
N TYR A 176 9.43 -13.16 12.32
CA TYR A 176 8.95 -12.89 13.68
C TYR A 176 9.66 -13.77 14.71
N ASP A 177 9.81 -15.06 14.43
CA ASP A 177 10.51 -15.99 15.32
C ASP A 177 11.99 -15.65 15.47
N ARG A 178 12.68 -15.30 14.37
CA ARG A 178 14.07 -14.83 14.42
C ARG A 178 14.21 -13.60 15.32
N LEU A 179 13.35 -12.59 15.10
CA LEU A 179 13.38 -11.36 15.90
C LEU A 179 13.08 -11.63 17.37
N ASN A 180 12.18 -12.57 17.69
CA ASN A 180 11.92 -12.96 19.07
C ASN A 180 13.12 -13.65 19.73
N CYS A 181 13.83 -14.51 18.99
CA CYS A 181 15.07 -15.11 19.46
C CYS A 181 16.13 -14.04 19.74
N ASP A 182 16.34 -13.11 18.81
CA ASP A 182 17.30 -12.00 18.98
C ASP A 182 16.93 -11.13 20.20
N ASN A 183 15.64 -10.80 20.36
CA ASN A 183 15.14 -10.09 21.53
C ASN A 183 15.32 -10.86 22.84
N ALA A 184 15.29 -12.19 22.82
CA ALA A 184 15.57 -13.00 24.00
C ALA A 184 17.06 -12.94 24.37
N ILE A 185 17.94 -13.05 23.37
CA ILE A 185 19.39 -12.94 23.54
C ILE A 185 19.77 -11.55 24.07
N LEU A 186 19.25 -10.48 23.46
CA LEU A 186 19.51 -9.11 23.90
C LEU A 186 19.04 -8.86 25.34
N ARG A 187 17.88 -9.41 25.71
CA ARG A 187 17.39 -9.32 27.09
C ARG A 187 18.32 -10.02 28.08
N GLU A 188 18.87 -11.17 27.73
CA GLU A 188 19.79 -11.89 28.61
C GLU A 188 21.15 -11.18 28.70
N ASN A 189 21.69 -10.70 27.58
CA ASN A 189 22.91 -9.88 27.57
C ASN A 189 22.77 -8.62 28.43
N LEU A 190 21.61 -7.95 28.37
CA LEU A 190 21.33 -6.78 29.20
C LEU A 190 21.34 -7.13 30.69
N LYS A 191 20.76 -8.27 31.09
CA LYS A 191 20.82 -8.73 32.49
C LYS A 191 22.25 -9.00 32.92
N VAL A 192 23.03 -9.73 32.12
CA VAL A 192 24.44 -10.03 32.43
C VAL A 192 25.22 -8.73 32.61
N LYS A 193 25.09 -7.78 31.68
CA LYS A 193 25.75 -6.46 31.78
C LYS A 193 25.29 -5.65 32.99
N THR A 194 24.01 -5.76 33.37
CA THR A 194 23.48 -5.12 34.57
C THR A 194 24.09 -5.70 35.84
N GLU A 195 24.24 -7.02 35.93
CA GLU A 195 24.90 -7.68 37.07
C GLU A 195 26.39 -7.37 37.11
N GLU A 196 27.07 -7.33 35.96
CA GLU A 196 28.47 -6.89 35.85
C GLU A 196 28.67 -5.46 36.39
N ILE A 197 27.81 -4.53 36.00
CA ILE A 197 27.83 -3.14 36.51
C ILE A 197 27.61 -3.11 38.03
N LYS A 198 26.69 -3.92 38.57
CA LYS A 198 26.46 -4.01 40.03
C LYS A 198 27.70 -4.53 40.75
N MET A 199 28.35 -5.58 40.22
CA MET A 199 29.59 -6.12 40.79
C MET A 199 30.70 -5.07 40.78
N LEU A 200 30.97 -4.45 39.63
CA LEU A 200 31.98 -3.40 39.51
C LEU A 200 31.70 -2.21 40.43
N LYS A 201 30.43 -1.82 40.59
CA LYS A 201 30.03 -0.77 41.54
C LYS A 201 30.32 -1.16 42.98
N SER A 202 30.08 -2.41 43.36
CA SER A 202 30.40 -2.92 44.70
C SER A 202 31.91 -2.99 44.95
N GLU A 203 32.69 -3.42 43.95
CA GLU A 203 34.15 -3.47 44.03
C GLU A 203 34.76 -2.07 44.14
N ASN A 204 34.28 -1.12 43.33
CA ASN A 204 34.70 0.28 43.40
C ASN A 204 34.38 0.89 44.78
N ALA A 205 33.22 0.57 45.37
CA ALA A 205 32.89 1.00 46.73
C ALA A 205 33.88 0.45 47.77
N VAL A 206 34.27 -0.83 47.65
CA VAL A 206 35.27 -1.46 48.53
C VAL A 206 36.65 -0.83 48.33
N LEU A 207 37.10 -0.65 47.08
CA LEU A 207 38.37 0.00 46.77
C LEU A 207 38.43 1.43 47.30
N ASN A 208 37.35 2.20 47.14
CA ASN A 208 37.25 3.55 47.66
C ASN A 208 37.30 3.56 49.20
N GLN A 209 36.65 2.61 49.86
CA GLN A 209 36.77 2.44 51.30
C GLN A 209 38.22 2.13 51.71
N ARG A 210 38.89 1.21 51.03
CA ARG A 210 40.31 0.87 51.30
C ARG A 210 41.24 2.06 51.08
N TYR A 211 40.99 2.86 50.06
CA TYR A 211 41.71 4.11 49.79
C TYR A 211 41.57 5.09 50.97
N LEU A 212 40.35 5.29 51.47
CA LEU A 212 40.10 6.17 52.63
C LEU A 212 40.73 5.63 53.92
N GLU A 213 40.68 4.32 54.16
CA GLU A 213 41.36 3.66 55.29
C GLU A 213 42.88 3.89 55.22
N ALA A 214 43.48 3.69 54.05
CA ALA A 214 44.91 3.91 53.83
C ALA A 214 45.31 5.38 54.01
N LEU A 215 44.50 6.32 53.49
CA LEU A 215 44.70 7.76 53.71
C LEU A 215 44.66 8.13 55.19
N ALA A 216 43.74 7.55 55.96
CA ALA A 216 43.60 7.82 57.39
C ALA A 216 44.80 7.31 58.21
N MET A 217 45.58 6.35 57.69
CA MET A 217 46.80 5.86 58.31
C MET A 217 48.05 6.73 58.02
N LEU A 218 47.97 7.71 57.12
CA LEU A 218 49.08 8.61 56.78
C LEU A 218 49.22 9.77 57.77
N ASP A 219 50.42 10.37 57.84
CA ASP A 219 50.63 11.59 58.63
C ASP A 219 49.89 12.80 58.01
N ILE A 220 49.50 13.78 58.83
CA ILE A 220 48.64 14.92 58.44
C ILE A 220 49.24 15.71 57.27
N LYS A 221 50.58 15.83 57.21
CA LYS A 221 51.27 16.48 56.08
C LYS A 221 51.17 15.67 54.79
N GLN A 222 51.26 14.34 54.87
CA GLN A 222 51.14 13.45 53.72
C GLN A 222 49.69 13.37 53.22
N GLN A 223 48.72 13.36 54.14
CA GLN A 223 47.30 13.40 53.80
C GLN A 223 46.93 14.69 53.06
N LYS A 224 47.46 15.85 53.49
CA LYS A 224 47.30 17.13 52.79
C LYS A 224 47.90 17.10 51.38
N MET A 225 49.12 16.62 51.22
CA MET A 225 49.74 16.51 49.89
C MET A 225 48.98 15.55 48.97
N ALA A 226 48.43 14.45 49.48
CA ALA A 226 47.65 13.49 48.70
C ALA A 226 46.27 14.05 48.27
N GLN A 227 45.60 14.80 49.15
CA GLN A 227 44.33 15.48 48.82
C GLN A 227 44.54 16.66 47.88
N GLU A 228 45.61 17.43 48.05
CA GLU A 228 45.96 18.55 47.16
C GLU A 228 46.24 18.08 45.72
N ASN A 229 46.88 16.91 45.54
CA ASN A 229 47.10 16.31 44.22
C ASN A 229 45.81 15.79 43.57
N MET A 230 44.84 15.26 44.35
CA MET A 230 43.55 14.77 43.82
C MET A 230 42.59 15.92 43.44
N VAL A 231 42.59 17.02 44.21
CA VAL A 231 41.73 18.19 43.94
C VAL A 231 42.21 18.99 42.71
N GLN A 232 43.47 18.83 42.30
CA GLN A 232 44.01 19.50 41.10
C GLN A 232 43.52 18.93 39.77
N GLU A 233 42.96 17.72 39.73
CA GLU A 233 42.35 17.16 38.52
C GLU A 233 40.95 17.74 38.21
N ASP A 234 40.32 18.45 39.16
CA ASP A 234 39.05 19.16 38.95
C ASP A 234 39.25 20.60 38.40
N SER A 235 40.46 20.92 37.92
CA SER A 235 40.75 22.20 37.27
C SER A 235 40.37 22.18 35.78
N GLY A 236 39.08 22.37 35.51
CA GLY A 236 38.62 23.00 34.26
C GLY A 236 38.49 22.10 33.03
N PHE A 237 38.51 20.78 33.16
CA PHE A 237 37.98 19.91 32.11
C PHE A 237 36.46 19.83 32.25
N ALA A 238 35.75 20.83 31.73
CA ALA A 238 34.35 20.64 31.36
C ALA A 238 34.32 19.41 30.43
N GLU A 239 33.66 18.31 30.86
CA GLU A 239 33.54 17.01 30.19
C GLU A 239 33.96 17.05 28.72
N VAL A 240 35.27 16.92 28.47
CA VAL A 240 35.77 16.87 27.09
C VAL A 240 35.37 15.50 26.59
N SER A 241 34.47 15.47 25.61
CA SER A 241 33.96 14.21 25.05
C SER A 241 35.14 13.31 24.69
N GLY A 242 35.03 12.00 24.91
CA GLY A 242 36.08 11.05 24.50
C GLY A 242 36.47 11.20 23.02
N LEU A 243 35.52 11.65 22.19
CA LEU A 243 35.76 12.01 20.80
C LEU A 243 36.59 13.29 20.63
N GLU A 244 36.38 14.32 21.45
CA GLU A 244 37.21 15.53 21.45
C GLU A 244 38.65 15.19 21.87
N LEU A 245 38.85 14.32 22.87
CA LEU A 245 40.18 13.83 23.26
C LEU A 245 40.85 13.02 22.15
N ALA A 246 40.11 12.15 21.45
CA ALA A 246 40.63 11.39 20.33
C ALA A 246 41.09 12.29 19.17
N VAL A 247 40.30 13.33 18.86
CA VAL A 247 40.67 14.31 17.81
C VAL A 247 41.88 15.15 18.22
N LEU A 248 41.99 15.50 19.51
CA LEU A 248 43.16 16.21 20.02
C LEU A 248 44.43 15.34 19.97
N GLY A 249 44.31 14.04 20.27
CA GLY A 249 45.42 13.08 20.26
C GLY A 249 45.87 12.59 18.87
N ALA A 250 45.05 12.77 17.84
CA ALA A 250 45.38 12.37 16.47
C ALA A 250 46.40 13.32 15.77
N CYS A 251 46.63 14.53 16.32
CA CYS A 251 47.63 15.45 15.78
C CYS A 251 49.05 14.99 16.15
N LEU A 252 49.90 14.73 15.16
CA LEU A 252 51.31 14.42 15.37
C LEU A 252 52.19 15.66 15.65
N CYS A 253 51.63 16.88 15.59
CA CYS A 253 52.39 18.09 15.86
C CYS A 253 52.60 18.28 17.37
N LEU A 254 53.83 18.58 17.77
CA LEU A 254 54.15 18.93 19.16
C LEU A 254 53.73 20.38 19.42
N GLY A 255 52.80 20.58 20.35
CA GLY A 255 52.52 21.91 20.89
C GLY A 255 53.57 22.32 21.93
N PRO A 256 53.83 23.62 22.10
CA PRO A 256 54.70 24.10 23.16
C PRO A 256 54.14 23.69 24.53
N GLY A 257 55.01 23.07 25.35
CA GLY A 257 54.71 22.73 26.75
C GLY A 257 53.71 21.58 26.95
N GLY A 258 53.53 20.68 25.99
CA GLY A 258 52.59 19.55 26.13
C GLY A 258 51.11 19.92 25.92
N SER A 259 50.83 21.16 25.48
CA SER A 259 49.49 21.58 25.08
C SER A 259 49.12 21.06 23.69
N PRO A 260 47.83 20.83 23.37
CA PRO A 260 47.41 20.43 22.03
C PRO A 260 47.83 21.45 20.96
N CYS A 261 48.31 20.96 19.81
CA CYS A 261 48.71 21.78 18.67
C CYS A 261 47.53 22.65 18.16
N SER A 262 47.80 23.77 17.46
CA SER A 262 46.71 24.59 16.89
C SER A 262 45.84 23.80 15.89
N CYS A 263 46.45 22.89 15.14
CA CYS A 263 45.75 21.99 14.21
C CYS A 263 44.77 21.07 14.95
N ALA A 264 45.15 20.53 16.11
CA ALA A 264 44.35 19.67 16.96
C ALA A 264 43.15 20.43 17.51
N ARG A 265 43.39 21.64 18.04
CA ARG A 265 42.32 22.50 18.56
C ARG A 265 41.31 22.86 17.48
N MET A 266 41.79 23.20 16.28
CA MET A 266 40.92 23.52 15.15
C MET A 266 40.15 22.28 14.69
N ALA A 267 40.80 21.12 14.57
CA ALA A 267 40.15 19.87 14.21
C ALA A 267 39.08 19.47 15.23
N ALA A 268 39.36 19.57 16.52
CA ALA A 268 38.41 19.29 17.59
C ALA A 268 37.22 20.26 17.55
N SER A 269 37.48 21.56 17.37
CA SER A 269 36.44 22.59 17.28
C SER A 269 35.55 22.39 16.05
N THR A 270 36.14 22.11 14.89
CA THR A 270 35.40 21.81 13.65
C THR A 270 34.59 20.53 13.79
N ARG A 271 35.16 19.48 14.41
CA ARG A 271 34.43 18.22 14.64
C ARG A 271 33.24 18.43 15.58
N LYS A 272 33.41 19.21 16.65
CA LYS A 272 32.34 19.61 17.56
C LYS A 272 31.22 20.34 16.82
N LEU A 273 31.56 21.32 15.98
CA LEU A 273 30.59 22.04 15.15
C LEU A 273 29.86 21.12 14.17
N VAL A 274 30.56 20.19 13.51
CA VAL A 274 29.95 19.22 12.59
C VAL A 274 28.93 18.35 13.31
N LEU A 275 29.23 17.89 14.53
CA LEU A 275 28.30 17.08 15.31
C LEU A 275 27.06 17.86 15.75
N GLN A 276 27.26 19.12 16.19
CA GLN A 276 26.15 20.02 16.50
C GLN A 276 25.24 20.24 15.30
N LEU A 277 25.82 20.55 14.13
CA LEU A 277 25.05 20.73 12.89
C LEU A 277 24.34 19.44 12.45
N LYS A 278 24.96 18.27 12.63
CA LYS A 278 24.30 16.99 12.35
C LYS A 278 23.08 16.77 13.25
N GLN A 279 23.22 17.06 14.54
CA GLN A 279 22.11 16.96 15.49
C GLN A 279 20.98 17.93 15.16
N GLU A 280 21.32 19.18 14.80
CA GLU A 280 20.33 20.18 14.35
C GLU A 280 19.61 19.73 13.07
N LEU A 281 20.33 19.16 12.10
CA LEU A 281 19.74 18.63 10.88
C LEU A 281 18.78 17.46 11.15
N GLU A 282 19.15 16.55 12.06
CA GLU A 282 18.29 15.43 12.45
C GLU A 282 16.99 15.92 13.10
N ILE A 283 17.08 16.90 14.01
CA ILE A 283 15.90 17.51 14.64
C ILE A 283 15.02 18.22 13.61
N LEU A 284 15.62 18.98 12.69
CA LEU A 284 14.89 19.67 11.62
C LEU A 284 14.24 18.67 10.66
N GLN A 285 14.90 17.57 10.34
CA GLN A 285 14.36 16.53 9.49
C GLN A 285 13.15 15.87 10.15
N LYS A 286 13.23 15.54 11.45
CA LYS A 286 12.10 15.02 12.21
C LYS A 286 10.92 16.01 12.23
N SER A 287 11.19 17.29 12.49
CA SER A 287 10.18 18.35 12.45
C SER A 287 9.52 18.49 11.08
N LYS A 288 10.32 18.39 10.00
CA LYS A 288 9.82 18.36 8.62
C LYS A 288 8.87 17.17 8.40
N GLU A 289 9.24 15.97 8.81
CA GLU A 289 8.42 14.76 8.66
C GLU A 289 7.10 14.89 9.42
N GLU A 290 7.13 15.38 10.67
CA GLU A 290 5.94 15.66 11.47
C GLU A 290 5.01 16.67 10.77
N ALA A 291 5.56 17.73 10.17
CA ALA A 291 4.79 18.69 9.38
C ALA A 291 4.15 18.07 8.13
N HIS A 292 4.84 17.14 7.45
CA HIS A 292 4.28 16.42 6.29
C HIS A 292 3.13 15.51 6.71
N ILE A 293 3.28 14.77 7.81
CA ILE A 293 2.22 13.92 8.38
C ILE A 293 1.00 14.78 8.74
N MET A 294 1.22 15.93 9.38
CA MET A 294 0.14 16.85 9.74
C MET A 294 -0.57 17.43 8.52
N ALA A 295 0.18 17.83 7.49
CA ALA A 295 -0.39 18.32 6.23
C ALA A 295 -1.25 17.25 5.54
N ASP A 296 -0.79 15.99 5.54
CA ASP A 296 -1.56 14.88 4.97
C ASP A 296 -2.83 14.58 5.78
N ALA A 297 -2.75 14.65 7.11
CA ALA A 297 -3.92 14.51 7.98
C ALA A 297 -4.98 15.60 7.69
N PHE A 298 -4.56 16.86 7.51
CA PHE A 298 -5.47 17.93 7.11
C PHE A 298 -6.08 17.71 5.72
N ARG A 299 -5.27 17.27 4.75
CA ARG A 299 -5.74 16.92 3.40
C ARG A 299 -6.82 15.85 3.45
N ILE A 300 -6.57 14.75 4.18
CA ILE A 300 -7.53 13.65 4.34
C ILE A 300 -8.80 14.14 5.05
N ALA A 301 -8.68 14.90 6.15
CA ALA A 301 -9.84 15.43 6.86
C ALA A 301 -10.70 16.35 5.98
N PHE A 302 -10.06 17.18 5.16
CA PHE A 302 -10.74 18.05 4.21
C PHE A 302 -11.47 17.26 3.11
N GLU A 303 -10.82 16.25 2.53
CA GLU A 303 -11.44 15.34 1.55
C GLU A 303 -12.65 14.61 2.14
N GLN A 304 -12.52 14.09 3.36
CA GLN A 304 -13.64 13.46 4.07
C GLN A 304 -14.80 14.43 4.29
N GLN A 305 -14.52 15.68 4.67
CA GLN A 305 -15.54 16.70 4.85
C GLN A 305 -16.23 17.05 3.51
N LEU A 306 -15.49 17.17 2.43
CA LEU A 306 -16.03 17.37 1.08
C LEU A 306 -16.94 16.21 0.66
N MET A 307 -16.51 14.97 0.87
CA MET A 307 -17.30 13.79 0.55
C MET A 307 -18.63 13.77 1.33
N ARG A 308 -18.58 14.02 2.64
CA ARG A 308 -19.81 14.12 3.48
C ARG A 308 -20.74 15.23 2.99
N LYS A 309 -20.21 16.39 2.59
CA LYS A 309 -21.02 17.51 2.08
C LYS A 309 -21.63 17.22 0.72
N ASN A 310 -20.87 16.60 -0.18
CA ASN A 310 -21.38 16.17 -1.48
C ASN A 310 -22.48 15.11 -1.34
N GLU A 311 -22.33 14.15 -0.42
CA GLU A 311 -23.35 13.15 -0.13
C GLU A 311 -24.63 13.79 0.44
N GLN A 312 -24.51 14.76 1.36
CA GLN A 312 -25.65 15.53 1.87
C GLN A 312 -26.35 16.31 0.75
N ALA A 313 -25.59 16.96 -0.15
CA ALA A 313 -26.15 17.69 -1.28
C ALA A 313 -26.88 16.77 -2.27
N LEU A 314 -26.34 15.58 -2.54
CA LEU A 314 -27.00 14.55 -3.36
C LEU A 314 -28.31 14.07 -2.73
N ARG A 315 -28.32 13.82 -1.42
CA ARG A 315 -29.55 13.45 -0.69
C ARG A 315 -30.61 14.54 -0.75
N LEU A 316 -30.22 15.80 -0.55
CA LEU A 316 -31.13 16.94 -0.65
C LEU A 316 -31.69 17.11 -2.08
N ALA A 317 -30.84 16.99 -3.10
CA ALA A 317 -31.26 17.06 -4.50
C ALA A 317 -32.25 15.94 -4.85
N HIS A 318 -32.03 14.73 -4.34
CA HIS A 318 -32.95 13.61 -4.52
C HIS A 318 -34.32 13.89 -3.85
N VAL A 319 -34.32 14.37 -2.61
CA VAL A 319 -35.56 14.74 -1.89
C VAL A 319 -36.30 15.87 -2.59
N ASP A 320 -35.60 16.88 -3.10
CA ASP A 320 -36.19 17.99 -3.86
C ASP A 320 -36.79 17.52 -5.18
N MET A 321 -36.12 16.60 -5.89
CA MET A 321 -36.66 15.96 -7.09
C MET A 321 -37.96 15.20 -6.80
N CYS A 322 -37.98 14.37 -5.74
CA CYS A 322 -39.18 13.64 -5.31
C CYS A 322 -40.32 14.59 -4.94
N ARG A 323 -40.01 15.68 -4.22
CA ARG A 323 -41.00 16.71 -3.85
C ARG A 323 -41.59 17.40 -5.08
N ARG A 324 -40.74 17.79 -6.04
CA ARG A 324 -41.19 18.41 -7.29
C ARG A 324 -42.06 17.48 -8.13
N ALA A 325 -41.68 16.20 -8.23
CA ALA A 325 -42.49 15.18 -8.89
C ALA A 325 -43.87 15.02 -8.22
N ALA A 326 -43.92 14.98 -6.88
CA ALA A 326 -45.17 14.92 -6.13
C ALA A 326 -46.06 16.16 -6.34
N THR A 327 -45.48 17.37 -6.36
CA THR A 327 -46.23 18.61 -6.65
C THR A 327 -46.70 18.74 -8.10
N GLY A 328 -45.97 18.13 -9.06
CA GLY A 328 -46.37 18.07 -10.47
C GLY A 328 -47.58 17.16 -10.69
N ILE A 329 -47.66 16.04 -9.95
CA ILE A 329 -48.80 15.12 -9.98
C ILE A 329 -50.03 15.78 -9.32
N ASN A 330 -49.84 16.53 -8.24
CA ASN A 330 -50.95 17.19 -7.52
C ASN A 330 -51.56 18.39 -8.28
N ARG A 331 -50.90 18.92 -9.32
CA ARG A 331 -51.46 19.96 -10.21
C ARG A 331 -52.28 19.40 -11.37
N GLN A 332 -52.21 18.10 -11.65
CA GLN A 332 -52.96 17.46 -12.74
C GLN A 332 -54.36 16.98 -12.31
N HIS A 333 -54.80 17.26 -11.08
CA HIS A 333 -56.18 17.05 -10.65
C HIS A 333 -56.81 18.36 -10.14
N PRO A 334 -57.31 19.25 -11.01
CA PRO A 334 -58.44 20.09 -10.65
C PRO A 334 -59.70 19.22 -10.68
N LYS A 335 -60.48 19.31 -9.60
CA LYS A 335 -61.81 18.71 -9.46
C LYS A 335 -62.74 19.38 -10.48
N GLU A 336 -63.27 18.59 -11.42
CA GLU A 336 -64.55 18.88 -12.05
C GLU A 336 -65.66 18.24 -11.21
N ASP A 337 -66.80 18.92 -11.20
CA ASP A 337 -68.15 18.52 -10.81
C ASP A 337 -68.56 18.61 -9.32
N VAL A 338 -69.22 19.73 -9.00
CA VAL A 338 -70.60 19.75 -8.49
C VAL A 338 -71.34 20.96 -9.08
N GLU A 339 -72.18 20.74 -10.08
CA GLU A 339 -73.57 21.25 -10.13
C GLU A 339 -74.44 20.38 -11.05
#